data_AF-A0AAV6MBJ4-F1
#
_entry.id   AF-A0AAV6MBJ4-F1
#
_cell.length_a   1.000
_cell.length_b   1.000
_cell.length_c   1.000
_cell.angle_alpha   90.00
_cell.angle_beta   90.00
_cell.angle_gamma   90.00
#
_symmetry.space_group_name_H-M   'P 1'
#
loop_
_entity.id
_entity.type
_entity.pdbx_description
1 polymer ?
#
loop_
_entity_poly.entity_id
_entity_poly.type
_entity_poly.pdbx_seq_one_letter_code
_entity_poly.pdbx_strand_id
1 'polypeptide(L)'
;MASASFTSALCFFSQNPIRNLEVSSSPIFYSSSNGVEFASNSIGLTSCTGLSPATSRLSSRFIRNCSSSTAPVRTLDYEFTDGSSEVELRLQLETQDIRSSKDVFVDANETSLTIRVRRLGSIVTLLETKQLFEKIKPAETIWYIDEDQLLLKGTSIYLIGDSTDINQKVAHELAVGLGYTPLSTKELLETFSKQNIDSWMLAEGSEAVAQAENAVLESLSSHVRTVVATLGGRPGAARRTDTWRHLYAGFTIWLSQTEATDESAAKEEARRHMQDSKVAYSNAEVVVKLQGWDDAHSKAVAQAALSALKQLVLSDKNLPDKKSLYIRLGCRGDWPNIKPPGWDPASDEDTKNTSA
;
A
#
# COMPACT_ATOMS: atom_id res chain seq x y z
N MET A 1 -46.69 5.30 7.82
CA MET A 1 -45.45 5.09 7.03
C MET A 1 -44.46 6.15 7.45
N ALA A 2 -43.38 5.80 8.13
CA ALA A 2 -42.31 6.73 8.48
C ALA A 2 -41.04 6.27 7.77
N SER A 3 -40.47 7.15 6.94
CA SER A 3 -39.21 6.90 6.24
C SER A 3 -38.05 7.17 7.21
N ALA A 4 -37.38 6.12 7.69
CA ALA A 4 -36.16 6.26 8.46
C ALA A 4 -34.97 6.46 7.51
N SER A 5 -34.48 7.70 7.40
CA SER A 5 -33.23 8.00 6.70
C SER A 5 -32.05 7.61 7.60
N PHE A 6 -31.37 6.51 7.28
CA PHE A 6 -30.15 6.11 7.98
C PHE A 6 -28.95 6.94 7.49
N THR A 7 -28.19 7.50 8.43
CA THR A 7 -26.96 8.26 8.16
C THR A 7 -25.77 7.42 8.60
N SER A 8 -25.04 6.84 7.63
CA SER A 8 -23.88 6.00 7.92
C SER A 8 -22.69 6.83 8.39
N ALA A 9 -22.24 6.62 9.63
CA ALA A 9 -21.03 7.23 10.18
C ALA A 9 -19.84 6.26 10.09
N LEU A 10 -18.81 6.62 9.34
CA LEU A 10 -17.59 5.81 9.13
C LEU A 10 -16.44 6.38 9.96
N CYS A 11 -15.86 5.54 10.83
CA CYS A 11 -14.90 5.96 11.84
C CYS A 11 -13.49 5.44 11.58
N PHE A 12 -12.48 6.29 11.81
CA PHE A 12 -11.08 5.94 11.66
C PHE A 12 -10.31 6.10 12.97
N PHE A 13 -9.50 5.09 13.29
CA PHE A 13 -8.47 5.18 14.29
C PHE A 13 -7.17 4.55 13.74
N SER A 14 -6.08 5.31 13.83
CA SER A 14 -4.73 4.92 13.40
C SER A 14 -3.84 5.05 14.62
N GLN A 15 -3.35 3.94 15.18
CA GLN A 15 -2.36 4.00 16.25
C GLN A 15 -0.95 4.10 15.67
N ASN A 16 -0.21 5.10 16.11
CA ASN A 16 1.25 5.12 16.01
C ASN A 16 1.83 5.26 17.43
N PRO A 17 2.03 4.16 18.18
CA PRO A 17 2.70 4.15 19.45
C PRO A 17 4.07 3.49 19.26
N ILE A 18 5.09 4.28 18.89
CA ILE A 18 6.47 3.87 19.14
C ILE A 18 6.57 3.69 20.66
N ARG A 19 6.60 2.43 21.11
CA ARG A 19 6.67 2.13 22.55
C ARG A 19 7.89 2.82 23.14
N ASN A 20 7.67 3.53 24.25
CA ASN A 20 8.67 4.36 24.91
C ASN A 20 10.03 3.66 25.03
N LEU A 21 11.09 4.38 24.67
CA LEU A 21 12.39 4.17 25.29
C LEU A 21 12.87 5.51 25.84
N GLU A 22 13.01 5.58 27.16
CA GLU A 22 13.63 6.70 27.84
C GLU A 22 15.12 6.74 27.44
N VAL A 23 15.57 7.86 26.89
CA VAL A 23 17.01 8.12 26.77
C VAL A 23 17.39 9.07 27.89
N SER A 24 17.99 8.48 28.94
CA SER A 24 18.60 9.20 30.05
C SER A 24 19.60 10.23 29.54
N SER A 25 19.56 11.43 30.11
CA SER A 25 20.36 12.57 29.69
C SER A 25 21.80 12.50 30.21
N SER A 26 22.76 12.66 29.30
CA SER A 26 24.10 13.19 29.60
C SER A 26 24.71 13.81 28.33
N PRO A 27 25.30 15.02 28.40
CA PRO A 27 25.91 15.67 27.24
C PRO A 27 27.37 15.23 27.05
N ILE A 28 27.94 15.38 25.84
CA ILE A 28 29.34 15.78 25.61
C ILE A 28 29.61 16.08 24.10
N PHE A 29 30.19 17.27 23.90
CA PHE A 29 31.01 17.86 22.82
C PHE A 29 31.16 17.28 21.40
N TYR A 30 31.24 18.24 20.46
CA TYR A 30 31.75 18.13 19.09
C TYR A 30 33.18 17.59 18.98
N SER A 31 33.50 16.91 17.87
CA SER A 31 34.72 17.20 17.10
C SER A 31 34.59 16.73 15.64
N SER A 32 35.15 17.51 14.71
CA SER A 32 35.33 17.16 13.31
C SER A 32 36.76 16.65 13.06
N SER A 33 36.94 15.70 12.14
CA SER A 33 38.23 15.52 11.46
C SER A 33 38.08 14.78 10.13
N ASN A 34 39.06 14.98 9.25
CA ASN A 34 39.04 14.58 7.84
C ASN A 34 39.39 13.10 7.63
N GLY A 35 39.11 12.60 6.43
CA GLY A 35 39.33 11.20 6.05
C GLY A 35 40.79 10.83 5.79
N VAL A 36 41.00 9.54 5.53
CA VAL A 36 42.25 8.96 4.99
C VAL A 36 41.87 7.89 3.96
N GLU A 37 42.58 7.88 2.83
CA GLU A 37 42.46 6.88 1.77
C GLU A 37 43.01 5.51 2.22
N PHE A 38 42.52 4.43 1.60
CA PHE A 38 43.33 3.22 1.45
C PHE A 38 43.26 2.71 0.01
N ALA A 39 44.38 2.87 -0.70
CA ALA A 39 44.63 2.23 -1.97
C ALA A 39 45.63 1.08 -1.77
N SER A 40 45.44 -0.03 -2.49
CA SER A 40 46.52 -0.97 -2.82
C SER A 40 46.21 -1.74 -4.09
N ASN A 41 46.87 -1.30 -5.15
CA ASN A 41 47.21 -2.01 -6.39
C ASN A 41 47.96 -3.34 -6.11
N SER A 42 48.19 -4.28 -7.05
CA SER A 42 47.62 -4.64 -8.37
C SER A 42 48.39 -5.90 -8.88
N ILE A 43 48.35 -6.18 -10.20
CA ILE A 43 49.08 -7.21 -10.97
C ILE A 43 48.31 -8.56 -11.12
N GLY A 44 48.04 -9.09 -12.33
CA GLY A 44 48.12 -8.50 -13.67
C GLY A 44 48.31 -9.50 -14.83
N LEU A 45 47.65 -9.25 -15.97
CA LEU A 45 47.89 -9.78 -17.35
C LEU A 45 47.48 -11.26 -17.59
N THR A 46 46.86 -11.72 -18.69
CA THR A 46 46.45 -11.19 -20.03
C THR A 46 45.37 -12.16 -20.63
N SER A 47 44.60 -11.94 -21.73
CA SER A 47 44.43 -10.88 -22.75
C SER A 47 43.09 -11.04 -23.55
N CYS A 48 42.59 -9.92 -24.11
CA CYS A 48 41.85 -9.64 -25.37
C CYS A 48 41.25 -10.81 -26.23
N THR A 49 40.09 -10.73 -26.93
CA THR A 49 39.24 -9.63 -27.48
C THR A 49 37.76 -10.10 -27.66
N GLY A 50 36.77 -9.19 -27.82
CA GLY A 50 35.41 -9.63 -28.29
C GLY A 50 34.17 -8.74 -28.08
N LEU A 51 34.19 -7.45 -28.47
CA LEU A 51 33.04 -6.57 -28.84
C LEU A 51 31.64 -6.73 -28.16
N SER A 52 31.23 -5.70 -27.40
CA SER A 52 29.84 -5.46 -26.95
C SER A 52 29.11 -4.45 -27.85
N PRO A 53 27.78 -4.55 -28.06
CA PRO A 53 26.97 -3.47 -28.62
C PRO A 53 26.61 -2.44 -27.53
N ALA A 54 26.77 -1.15 -27.82
CA ALA A 54 26.44 -0.06 -26.89
C ALA A 54 24.99 0.42 -27.07
N THR A 55 24.21 0.47 -25.98
CA THR A 55 22.91 1.14 -25.95
C THR A 55 23.10 2.64 -25.74
N SER A 56 23.13 3.40 -26.83
CA SER A 56 23.30 4.85 -26.82
C SER A 56 22.09 5.58 -26.22
N ARG A 57 22.28 6.28 -25.10
CA ARG A 57 21.32 7.30 -24.63
C ARG A 57 21.36 8.51 -25.56
N LEU A 58 20.41 8.61 -26.48
CA LEU A 58 20.27 9.78 -27.36
C LEU A 58 19.26 10.77 -26.77
N SER A 59 19.77 11.82 -26.12
CA SER A 59 18.96 12.99 -25.73
C SER A 59 18.73 13.88 -26.96
N SER A 60 17.67 13.61 -27.71
CA SER A 60 17.36 14.34 -28.95
C SER A 60 16.69 15.69 -28.67
N ARG A 61 17.51 16.74 -28.51
CA ARG A 61 17.03 18.13 -28.64
C ARG A 61 16.72 18.45 -30.10
N PHE A 62 15.49 18.13 -30.54
CA PHE A 62 14.98 18.57 -31.84
C PHE A 62 14.59 20.05 -31.80
N ILE A 63 15.49 20.93 -32.26
CA ILE A 63 15.12 22.28 -32.67
C ILE A 63 14.59 22.18 -34.11
N ARG A 64 13.29 22.44 -34.31
CA ARG A 64 12.71 22.62 -35.65
C ARG A 64 12.03 23.99 -35.72
N ASN A 65 12.67 24.93 -36.44
CA ASN A 65 12.14 26.26 -36.67
C ASN A 65 10.92 26.21 -37.61
N CYS A 66 9.73 26.51 -37.09
CA CYS A 66 8.56 26.88 -37.87
C CYS A 66 7.95 28.15 -37.26
N SER A 67 8.03 29.27 -37.98
CA SER A 67 7.55 30.56 -37.50
C SER A 67 6.02 30.67 -37.64
N SER A 68 5.28 30.54 -36.53
CA SER A 68 3.99 31.23 -36.39
C SER A 68 3.51 31.35 -34.93
N SER A 69 3.51 32.59 -34.44
CA SER A 69 2.77 33.17 -33.30
C SER A 69 2.01 32.24 -32.32
N THR A 70 2.68 31.77 -31.28
CA THR A 70 2.45 32.20 -29.87
C THR A 70 3.58 31.66 -28.99
N ALA A 71 4.01 32.42 -27.98
CA ALA A 71 5.07 31.95 -27.08
C ALA A 71 4.52 30.81 -26.20
N PRO A 72 5.15 29.62 -26.17
CA PRO A 72 4.71 28.56 -25.28
C PRO A 72 4.97 28.96 -23.83
N VAL A 73 3.92 28.91 -23.01
CA VAL A 73 4.07 28.91 -21.55
C VAL A 73 4.95 27.71 -21.17
N ARG A 74 5.81 27.90 -20.16
CA ARG A 74 6.83 26.94 -19.74
C ARG A 74 6.29 25.51 -19.73
N THR A 75 6.89 24.64 -20.55
CA THR A 75 6.63 23.20 -20.52
C THR A 75 6.94 22.68 -19.12
N LEU A 76 5.90 22.22 -18.43
CA LEU A 76 6.02 21.37 -17.25
C LEU A 76 6.76 20.10 -17.61
N ASP A 77 7.42 19.47 -16.64
CA ASP A 77 8.09 18.20 -16.85
C ASP A 77 7.05 17.11 -17.17
N TYR A 78 7.09 16.64 -18.42
CA TYR A 78 6.30 15.52 -18.92
C TYR A 78 7.23 14.38 -19.33
N GLU A 79 6.82 13.15 -19.03
CA GLU A 79 7.55 11.93 -19.38
C GLU A 79 6.63 11.00 -20.18
N PHE A 80 7.17 10.42 -21.26
CA PHE A 80 6.52 9.35 -22.00
C PHE A 80 7.25 8.03 -21.73
N THR A 81 6.51 7.00 -21.34
CA THR A 81 7.02 5.63 -21.22
C THR A 81 6.39 4.76 -22.31
N ASP A 82 7.22 4.21 -23.19
CA ASP A 82 6.80 3.34 -24.29
C ASP A 82 6.79 1.88 -23.80
N GLY A 83 5.59 1.31 -23.67
CA GLY A 83 5.38 -0.11 -23.38
C GLY A 83 5.18 -0.92 -24.66
N SER A 84 5.27 -2.25 -24.59
CA SER A 84 5.18 -3.13 -25.76
C SER A 84 3.86 -3.08 -26.56
N SER A 85 2.85 -2.39 -26.05
CA SER A 85 1.53 -2.23 -26.70
C SER A 85 0.81 -0.90 -26.36
N GLU A 86 1.34 -0.10 -25.44
CA GLU A 86 0.67 1.09 -24.89
C GLU A 86 1.71 2.16 -24.51
N VAL A 87 1.38 3.44 -24.71
CA VAL A 87 2.25 4.58 -24.38
C VAL A 87 1.66 5.32 -23.17
N GLU A 88 2.41 5.37 -22.07
CA GLU A 88 2.02 6.09 -20.87
C GLU A 88 2.54 7.54 -20.92
N LEU A 89 1.68 8.51 -20.63
CA LEU A 89 2.03 9.93 -20.51
C LEU A 89 1.87 10.38 -19.06
N ARG A 90 2.97 10.80 -18.42
CA ARG A 90 2.99 11.37 -17.07
C ARG A 90 3.25 12.87 -17.15
N LEU A 91 2.42 13.67 -16.47
CA LEU A 91 2.65 15.10 -16.27
C LEU A 91 2.85 15.37 -14.78
N GLN A 92 3.98 15.97 -14.42
CA GLN A 92 4.20 16.39 -13.04
C GLN A 92 3.47 17.71 -12.75
N LEU A 93 2.60 17.69 -11.73
CA LEU A 93 1.85 18.86 -11.29
C LEU A 93 2.61 19.52 -10.13
N GLU A 94 3.38 20.58 -10.42
CA GLU A 94 4.09 21.34 -9.37
C GLU A 94 3.13 21.82 -8.28
N THR A 95 3.47 21.52 -7.02
CA THR A 95 2.59 21.62 -5.86
C THR A 95 2.59 23.02 -5.24
N GLN A 96 1.42 23.67 -5.27
CA GLN A 96 0.99 24.60 -4.21
C GLN A 96 -0.52 24.93 -4.25
N ASP A 97 -1.17 24.92 -5.43
CA ASP A 97 -2.53 25.47 -5.59
C ASP A 97 -3.64 24.49 -6.02
N ILE A 98 -3.33 23.20 -6.21
CA ILE A 98 -4.30 22.17 -6.64
C ILE A 98 -4.90 21.54 -5.38
N ARG A 99 -6.22 21.64 -5.18
CA ARG A 99 -6.87 21.21 -3.92
C ARG A 99 -7.49 19.82 -3.99
N SER A 100 -7.78 19.32 -5.20
CA SER A 100 -8.38 18.00 -5.43
C SER A 100 -8.27 17.62 -6.90
N SER A 101 -8.39 16.32 -7.23
CA SER A 101 -8.65 15.83 -8.59
C SER A 101 -9.84 16.52 -9.29
N LYS A 102 -10.80 17.08 -8.53
CA LYS A 102 -11.89 17.94 -9.06
C LYS A 102 -11.43 19.24 -9.74
N ASP A 103 -10.19 19.67 -9.49
CA ASP A 103 -9.58 20.82 -10.16
C ASP A 103 -8.92 20.45 -11.49
N VAL A 104 -8.86 19.16 -11.85
CA VAL A 104 -8.25 18.67 -13.10
C VAL A 104 -9.34 18.34 -14.13
N PHE A 105 -9.11 18.72 -15.38
CA PHE A 105 -10.01 18.51 -16.51
C PHE A 105 -9.22 17.85 -17.63
N VAL A 106 -9.59 16.64 -18.00
CA VAL A 106 -9.02 15.91 -19.14
C VAL A 106 -10.13 15.70 -20.17
N ASP A 107 -9.88 16.16 -21.39
CA ASP A 107 -10.76 15.99 -22.55
C ASP A 107 -9.98 15.21 -23.62
N ALA A 108 -10.44 14.00 -23.91
CA ALA A 108 -9.78 13.05 -24.80
C ALA A 108 -10.77 12.54 -25.84
N ASN A 109 -10.55 12.91 -27.10
CA ASN A 109 -11.20 12.31 -28.27
C ASN A 109 -10.21 11.36 -28.96
N GLU A 110 -10.67 10.63 -29.98
CA GLU A 110 -9.84 9.64 -30.70
C GLU A 110 -8.45 10.18 -31.08
N THR A 111 -8.32 11.44 -31.49
CA THR A 111 -7.06 12.02 -31.97
C THR A 111 -6.65 13.32 -31.26
N SER A 112 -7.33 13.72 -30.19
CA SER A 112 -7.02 14.98 -29.48
C SER A 112 -7.03 14.81 -27.97
N LEU A 113 -6.02 15.32 -27.28
CA LEU A 113 -5.93 15.34 -25.83
C LEU A 113 -5.72 16.77 -25.33
N THR A 114 -6.62 17.24 -24.47
CA THR A 114 -6.50 18.50 -23.74
C THR A 114 -6.52 18.23 -22.25
N ILE A 115 -5.49 18.69 -21.54
CA ILE A 115 -5.38 18.62 -20.07
C ILE A 115 -5.37 20.05 -19.54
N ARG A 116 -6.28 20.36 -18.62
CA ARG A 116 -6.39 21.66 -17.95
C ARG A 116 -6.49 21.48 -16.45
N VAL A 117 -6.04 22.47 -15.69
CA VAL A 117 -6.12 22.47 -14.22
C VAL A 117 -6.59 23.84 -13.73
N ARG A 118 -7.50 23.84 -12.76
CA ARG A 118 -7.95 25.02 -12.03
C ARG A 118 -6.93 25.35 -10.94
N ARG A 119 -6.28 26.51 -11.06
CA ARG A 119 -5.39 27.08 -10.03
C ARG A 119 -5.93 28.44 -9.62
N LEU A 120 -6.08 28.69 -8.31
CA LEU A 120 -6.55 29.97 -7.76
C LEU A 120 -7.85 30.51 -8.42
N GLY A 121 -8.77 29.62 -8.79
CA GLY A 121 -10.03 29.95 -9.48
C GLY A 121 -9.94 30.16 -11.00
N SER A 122 -8.74 30.20 -11.58
CA SER A 122 -8.50 30.30 -13.03
C SER A 122 -8.21 28.92 -13.64
N ILE A 123 -8.69 28.65 -14.85
CA ILE A 123 -8.38 27.40 -15.58
C ILE A 123 -7.15 27.62 -16.46
N VAL A 124 -6.11 26.81 -16.26
CA VAL A 124 -4.84 26.82 -17.00
C VAL A 124 -4.76 25.55 -17.85
N THR A 125 -4.52 25.69 -19.15
CA THR A 125 -4.21 24.53 -20.02
C THR A 125 -2.78 24.09 -19.78
N LEU A 126 -2.58 22.80 -19.45
CA LEU A 126 -1.27 22.18 -19.26
C LEU A 126 -0.77 21.51 -20.54
N LEU A 127 -1.68 20.91 -21.30
CA LEU A 127 -1.41 20.27 -22.59
C LEU A 127 -2.61 20.47 -23.51
N GLU A 128 -2.36 20.79 -24.77
CA GLU A 128 -3.39 20.82 -25.83
C GLU A 128 -2.78 20.21 -27.09
N THR A 129 -3.30 19.06 -27.50
CA THR A 129 -2.90 18.35 -28.73
C THR A 129 -4.14 18.15 -29.58
N LYS A 130 -4.09 18.65 -30.83
CA LYS A 130 -5.24 18.63 -31.75
C LYS A 130 -5.25 17.45 -32.71
N GLN A 131 -4.10 16.80 -32.86
CA GLN A 131 -3.89 15.69 -33.77
C GLN A 131 -2.73 14.82 -33.26
N LEU A 132 -3.07 13.70 -32.66
CA LEU A 132 -2.15 12.63 -32.29
C LEU A 132 -2.01 11.66 -33.46
N PHE A 133 -0.88 10.95 -33.49
CA PHE A 133 -0.56 10.00 -34.58
C PHE A 133 -1.40 8.72 -34.51
N GLU A 134 -1.78 8.32 -33.29
CA GLU A 134 -2.56 7.11 -33.01
C GLU A 134 -3.78 7.42 -32.13
N LYS A 135 -4.70 6.45 -32.03
CA LYS A 135 -5.96 6.63 -31.28
C LYS A 135 -5.80 6.50 -29.77
N ILE A 136 -6.35 7.45 -29.01
CA ILE A 136 -6.55 7.28 -27.56
C ILE A 136 -7.76 6.38 -27.31
N LYS A 137 -7.63 5.40 -26.43
CA LYS A 137 -8.76 4.63 -25.86
C LYS A 137 -9.38 5.40 -24.68
N PRO A 138 -10.61 5.94 -24.75
CA PRO A 138 -11.12 6.81 -23.70
C PRO A 138 -11.39 6.13 -22.34
N ALA A 139 -11.55 4.79 -22.33
CA ALA A 139 -12.01 4.03 -21.17
C ALA A 139 -10.89 3.61 -20.19
N GLU A 140 -9.61 3.69 -20.57
CA GLU A 140 -8.49 3.07 -19.83
C GLU A 140 -7.43 4.08 -19.34
N THR A 141 -7.50 5.35 -19.77
CA THR A 141 -6.32 6.25 -19.81
C THR A 141 -6.24 7.30 -18.69
N ILE A 142 -7.18 7.38 -17.75
CA ILE A 142 -7.17 8.44 -16.70
C ILE A 142 -7.20 7.84 -15.29
N TRP A 143 -6.01 7.46 -14.82
CA TRP A 143 -5.78 7.22 -13.40
C TRP A 143 -5.31 8.51 -12.73
N TYR A 144 -6.16 9.07 -11.88
CA TYR A 144 -5.69 10.05 -10.90
C TYR A 144 -4.84 9.30 -9.88
N ILE A 145 -3.52 9.30 -10.10
CA ILE A 145 -2.57 9.13 -9.01
C ILE A 145 -2.65 10.43 -8.19
N ASP A 146 -3.74 10.58 -7.43
CA ASP A 146 -3.62 11.19 -6.11
C ASP A 146 -2.46 10.48 -5.40
N GLU A 147 -1.72 11.19 -4.54
CA GLU A 147 -0.47 10.69 -3.94
C GLU A 147 -0.62 9.31 -3.28
N ASP A 148 -1.84 8.85 -2.99
CA ASP A 148 -2.24 7.58 -2.40
C ASP A 148 -1.62 6.32 -3.03
N GLN A 149 -1.51 6.19 -4.37
CA GLN A 149 -0.77 5.05 -4.96
C GLN A 149 0.75 5.16 -4.72
N LEU A 150 1.27 6.39 -4.65
CA LEU A 150 2.67 6.68 -4.33
C LEU A 150 2.97 6.48 -2.83
N LEU A 151 2.00 6.77 -1.95
CA LEU A 151 2.09 6.61 -0.50
C LEU A 151 2.30 5.14 -0.12
N LEU A 152 1.56 4.21 -0.72
CA LEU A 152 1.70 2.79 -0.40
C LEU A 152 2.99 2.17 -0.98
N LYS A 153 3.65 2.80 -1.96
CA LYS A 153 4.87 2.33 -2.63
C LYS A 153 4.80 0.87 -3.13
N GLY A 154 3.62 0.40 -3.53
CA GLY A 154 3.38 -0.98 -3.94
C GLY A 154 3.27 -2.01 -2.81
N THR A 155 3.29 -1.56 -1.55
CA THR A 155 3.05 -2.41 -0.37
C THR A 155 1.64 -2.97 -0.41
N SER A 156 1.51 -4.28 -0.25
CA SER A 156 0.24 -5.00 -0.25
C SER A 156 -0.59 -4.70 1.00
N ILE A 157 -1.90 -5.00 0.93
CA ILE A 157 -2.87 -4.72 2.00
C ILE A 157 -3.54 -6.03 2.43
N TYR A 158 -3.74 -6.23 3.73
CA TYR A 158 -4.42 -7.37 4.34
C TYR A 158 -5.68 -6.90 5.07
N LEU A 159 -6.83 -7.45 4.66
CA LEU A 159 -8.16 -7.19 5.24
C LEU A 159 -8.49 -8.32 6.21
N ILE A 160 -8.56 -7.98 7.50
CA ILE A 160 -8.81 -8.92 8.59
C ILE A 160 -10.08 -8.52 9.36
N GLY A 161 -10.69 -9.48 10.06
CA GLY A 161 -11.89 -9.23 10.86
C GLY A 161 -12.66 -10.53 11.12
N ASP A 162 -13.79 -10.46 11.81
CA ASP A 162 -14.55 -11.67 12.17
C ASP A 162 -15.38 -12.28 11.04
N SER A 163 -15.54 -11.60 9.90
CA SER A 163 -16.32 -12.08 8.75
C SER A 163 -15.49 -12.14 7.47
N THR A 164 -15.30 -13.37 6.96
CA THR A 164 -14.61 -13.64 5.68
C THR A 164 -15.28 -12.92 4.51
N ASP A 165 -16.61 -12.93 4.44
CA ASP A 165 -17.34 -12.38 3.30
C ASP A 165 -17.24 -10.85 3.24
N ILE A 166 -17.27 -10.18 4.41
CA ILE A 166 -17.01 -8.73 4.51
C ILE A 166 -15.58 -8.42 4.07
N ASN A 167 -14.58 -9.16 4.57
CA ASN A 167 -13.17 -8.99 4.18
C ASN A 167 -13.02 -9.12 2.66
N GLN A 168 -13.61 -10.16 2.05
CA GLN A 168 -13.54 -10.44 0.62
C GLN A 168 -14.20 -9.35 -0.24
N LYS A 169 -15.40 -8.88 0.13
CA LYS A 169 -16.11 -7.82 -0.60
C LYS A 169 -15.35 -6.49 -0.56
N VAL A 170 -14.87 -6.09 0.62
CA VAL A 170 -14.11 -4.84 0.77
C VAL A 170 -12.73 -4.92 0.11
N ALA A 171 -12.05 -6.07 0.20
CA ALA A 171 -10.78 -6.30 -0.49
C ALA A 171 -10.91 -6.16 -2.02
N HIS A 172 -11.99 -6.70 -2.61
CA HIS A 172 -12.25 -6.58 -4.04
C HIS A 172 -12.45 -5.13 -4.47
N GLU A 173 -13.34 -4.38 -3.80
CA GLU A 173 -13.58 -2.96 -4.11
C GLU A 173 -12.32 -2.10 -3.92
N LEU A 174 -11.53 -2.36 -2.87
CA LEU A 174 -10.27 -1.66 -2.62
C LEU A 174 -9.20 -1.99 -3.67
N ALA A 175 -9.10 -3.25 -4.09
CA ALA A 175 -8.15 -3.68 -5.13
C ALA A 175 -8.45 -3.01 -6.48
N VAL A 176 -9.72 -3.02 -6.91
CA VAL A 176 -10.18 -2.37 -8.14
C VAL A 176 -9.92 -0.86 -8.08
N GLY A 177 -10.20 -0.21 -6.94
CA GLY A 177 -9.93 1.21 -6.75
C GLY A 177 -8.44 1.60 -6.78
N LEU A 178 -7.54 0.69 -6.40
CA LEU A 178 -6.09 0.91 -6.37
C LEU A 178 -5.34 0.39 -7.60
N GLY A 179 -5.99 -0.34 -8.52
CA GLY A 179 -5.29 -1.08 -9.57
C GLY A 179 -4.32 -2.11 -8.99
N TYR A 180 -4.75 -2.78 -7.92
CA TYR A 180 -4.05 -3.87 -7.22
C TYR A 180 -4.76 -5.19 -7.51
N THR A 181 -4.08 -6.33 -7.29
CA THR A 181 -4.68 -7.66 -7.50
C THR A 181 -5.49 -8.07 -6.26
N PRO A 182 -6.82 -8.30 -6.37
CA PRO A 182 -7.60 -8.87 -5.28
C PRO A 182 -7.26 -10.36 -5.10
N LEU A 183 -7.04 -10.79 -3.86
CA LEU A 183 -6.79 -12.19 -3.51
C LEU A 183 -7.62 -12.57 -2.29
N SER A 184 -8.19 -13.78 -2.28
CA SER A 184 -8.92 -14.34 -1.14
C SER A 184 -8.22 -15.59 -0.64
N THR A 185 -7.82 -15.61 0.63
CA THR A 185 -7.20 -16.81 1.22
C THR A 185 -8.17 -17.99 1.23
N LYS A 186 -9.48 -17.74 1.39
CA LYS A 186 -10.55 -18.73 1.24
C LYS A 186 -10.48 -19.43 -0.11
N GLU A 187 -10.53 -18.65 -1.20
CA GLU A 187 -10.55 -19.19 -2.56
C GLU A 187 -9.27 -19.97 -2.89
N LEU A 188 -8.11 -19.47 -2.43
CA LEU A 188 -6.84 -20.17 -2.58
C LEU A 188 -6.85 -21.52 -1.83
N LEU A 189 -7.25 -21.53 -0.55
CA LEU A 189 -7.32 -22.74 0.26
C LEU A 189 -8.30 -23.77 -0.30
N GLU A 190 -9.50 -23.35 -0.69
CA GLU A 190 -10.50 -24.25 -1.29
C GLU A 190 -10.02 -24.81 -2.65
N THR A 191 -9.30 -24.00 -3.44
CA THR A 191 -8.71 -24.43 -4.72
C THR A 191 -7.57 -25.45 -4.52
N PHE A 192 -6.66 -25.20 -3.58
CA PHE A 192 -5.53 -26.11 -3.33
C PHE A 192 -5.94 -27.40 -2.62
N SER A 193 -6.84 -27.32 -1.64
CA SER A 193 -7.30 -28.48 -0.86
C SER A 193 -8.42 -29.28 -1.57
N LYS A 194 -9.11 -28.69 -2.55
CA LYS A 194 -10.29 -29.25 -3.24
C LYS A 194 -11.45 -29.58 -2.31
N GLN A 195 -11.51 -28.95 -1.15
CA GLN A 195 -12.59 -29.04 -0.17
C GLN A 195 -12.99 -27.65 0.31
N ASN A 196 -14.25 -27.50 0.73
CA ASN A 196 -14.76 -26.25 1.29
C ASN A 196 -14.27 -26.06 2.75
N ILE A 197 -14.03 -24.82 3.16
CA ILE A 197 -13.51 -24.49 4.50
C ILE A 197 -14.41 -25.02 5.63
N ASP A 198 -15.73 -24.98 5.48
CA ASP A 198 -16.66 -25.45 6.51
C ASP A 198 -16.55 -26.98 6.70
N SER A 199 -16.40 -27.72 5.60
CA SER A 199 -16.17 -29.17 5.65
C SER A 199 -14.81 -29.51 6.27
N TRP A 200 -13.76 -28.77 5.93
CA TRP A 200 -12.42 -28.96 6.49
C TRP A 200 -12.41 -28.68 8.00
N MET A 201 -13.02 -27.58 8.43
CA MET A 201 -13.15 -27.20 9.84
C MET A 201 -13.92 -28.25 10.66
N LEU A 202 -14.91 -28.94 10.07
CA LEU A 202 -15.63 -30.04 10.73
C LEU A 202 -14.80 -31.34 10.83
N ALA A 203 -13.90 -31.59 9.87
CA ALA A 203 -13.08 -32.80 9.83
C ALA A 203 -11.79 -32.71 10.65
N GLU A 204 -11.08 -31.58 10.58
CA GLU A 204 -9.73 -31.38 11.15
C GLU A 204 -9.66 -30.25 12.19
N GLY A 205 -10.72 -29.46 12.34
CA GLY A 205 -10.79 -28.35 13.29
C GLY A 205 -10.24 -27.02 12.75
N SER A 206 -10.50 -25.94 13.50
CA SER A 206 -10.08 -24.58 13.10
C SER A 206 -8.57 -24.36 13.11
N GLU A 207 -7.82 -25.13 13.92
CA GLU A 207 -6.37 -25.02 14.03
C GLU A 207 -5.67 -25.43 12.72
N ALA A 208 -6.11 -26.54 12.10
CA ALA A 208 -5.55 -27.03 10.84
C ALA A 208 -5.79 -26.03 9.69
N VAL A 209 -7.01 -25.49 9.61
CA VAL A 209 -7.37 -24.44 8.64
C VAL A 209 -6.51 -23.19 8.84
N ALA A 210 -6.33 -22.73 10.08
CA ALA A 210 -5.52 -21.54 10.38
C ALA A 210 -4.02 -21.75 10.09
N GLN A 211 -3.48 -22.96 10.29
CA GLN A 211 -2.11 -23.31 9.90
C GLN A 211 -1.94 -23.32 8.37
N ALA A 212 -2.91 -23.87 7.64
CA ALA A 212 -2.90 -23.85 6.18
C ALA A 212 -3.02 -22.42 5.63
N GLU A 213 -3.89 -21.58 6.21
CA GLU A 213 -3.97 -20.16 5.84
C GLU A 213 -2.63 -19.44 6.10
N ASN A 214 -1.97 -19.71 7.22
CA ASN A 214 -0.66 -19.11 7.52
C ASN A 214 0.41 -19.49 6.48
N ALA A 215 0.38 -20.71 5.93
CA ALA A 215 1.27 -21.10 4.82
C ALA A 215 0.92 -20.39 3.49
N VAL A 216 -0.36 -20.10 3.24
CA VAL A 216 -0.77 -19.24 2.11
C VAL A 216 -0.27 -17.81 2.33
N LEU A 217 -0.44 -17.26 3.54
CA LEU A 217 0.05 -15.92 3.89
C LEU A 217 1.57 -15.79 3.79
N GLU A 218 2.33 -16.84 4.11
CA GLU A 218 3.78 -16.90 3.90
C GLU A 218 4.13 -16.68 2.42
N SER A 219 3.50 -17.44 1.51
CA SER A 219 3.68 -17.25 0.07
C SER A 219 3.27 -15.84 -0.39
N LEU A 220 2.13 -15.34 0.09
CA LEU A 220 1.61 -14.01 -0.25
C LEU A 220 2.47 -12.86 0.32
N SER A 221 3.25 -13.07 1.38
CA SER A 221 4.11 -12.03 1.99
C SER A 221 5.16 -11.46 1.02
N SER A 222 5.52 -12.23 -0.01
CA SER A 222 6.43 -11.81 -1.09
C SER A 222 5.76 -11.03 -2.22
N HIS A 223 4.42 -11.02 -2.29
CA HIS A 223 3.68 -10.39 -3.37
C HIS A 223 3.50 -8.89 -3.12
N VAL A 224 3.69 -8.10 -4.17
CA VAL A 224 3.50 -6.64 -4.18
C VAL A 224 2.20 -6.27 -4.92
N ARG A 225 1.61 -5.12 -4.55
CA ARG A 225 0.37 -4.59 -5.15
C ARG A 225 -0.81 -5.57 -5.09
N THR A 226 -0.96 -6.29 -3.99
CA THR A 226 -2.12 -7.16 -3.74
C THR A 226 -3.00 -6.61 -2.61
N VAL A 227 -4.30 -6.92 -2.65
CA VAL A 227 -5.22 -6.72 -1.53
C VAL A 227 -5.78 -8.10 -1.15
N VAL A 228 -5.39 -8.59 0.01
CA VAL A 228 -5.63 -9.96 0.47
C VAL A 228 -6.75 -9.94 1.52
N ALA A 229 -7.85 -10.62 1.25
CA ALA A 229 -8.86 -10.93 2.27
C ALA A 229 -8.47 -12.20 3.02
N THR A 230 -8.38 -12.11 4.36
CA THR A 230 -8.17 -13.29 5.22
C THR A 230 -9.50 -13.93 5.60
N LEU A 231 -9.45 -15.22 5.97
CA LEU A 231 -10.53 -15.88 6.69
C LEU A 231 -10.81 -15.11 7.97
N GLY A 232 -12.10 -15.03 8.32
CA GLY A 232 -12.57 -14.37 9.51
C GLY A 232 -12.89 -15.32 10.65
N GLY A 233 -12.87 -14.78 11.87
CA GLY A 233 -13.34 -15.47 13.06
C GLY A 233 -12.46 -16.66 13.44
N ARG A 234 -13.05 -17.76 13.92
CA ARG A 234 -12.32 -18.91 14.49
C ARG A 234 -11.31 -19.59 13.56
N PRO A 235 -11.59 -19.87 12.27
CA PRO A 235 -10.60 -20.48 11.38
C PRO A 235 -9.53 -19.51 10.86
N GLY A 236 -9.67 -18.19 11.10
CA GLY A 236 -8.76 -17.18 10.59
C GLY A 236 -7.41 -17.14 11.31
N ALA A 237 -6.33 -17.28 10.55
CA ALA A 237 -4.95 -17.14 11.03
C ALA A 237 -4.73 -15.80 11.73
N ALA A 238 -5.30 -14.70 11.21
CA ALA A 238 -5.17 -13.36 11.79
C ALA A 238 -5.74 -13.21 13.21
N ARG A 239 -6.60 -14.14 13.66
CA ARG A 239 -7.17 -14.15 15.02
C ARG A 239 -6.19 -14.70 16.07
N ARG A 240 -5.15 -15.40 15.64
CA ARG A 240 -4.07 -15.94 16.48
C ARG A 240 -2.91 -14.96 16.59
N THR A 241 -2.07 -15.07 17.62
CA THR A 241 -0.92 -14.17 17.83
C THR A 241 0.39 -14.68 17.23
N ASP A 242 0.49 -15.98 16.93
CA ASP A 242 1.69 -16.70 16.45
C ASP A 242 1.94 -16.56 14.92
N THR A 243 0.88 -16.22 14.17
CA THR A 243 0.81 -16.15 12.70
C THR A 243 1.10 -14.77 12.09
N TRP A 244 1.22 -13.71 12.91
CA TRP A 244 1.25 -12.32 12.39
C TRP A 244 2.48 -11.93 11.60
N ARG A 245 3.57 -12.71 11.68
CA ARG A 245 4.84 -12.42 11.02
C ARG A 245 4.68 -12.14 9.52
N HIS A 246 3.78 -12.84 8.83
CA HIS A 246 3.54 -12.64 7.40
C HIS A 246 2.55 -11.51 7.10
N LEU A 247 1.60 -11.24 7.99
CA LEU A 247 0.66 -10.12 7.85
C LEU A 247 1.38 -8.77 7.93
N TYR A 248 2.42 -8.65 8.75
CA TYR A 248 3.22 -7.42 8.89
C TYR A 248 3.99 -7.02 7.61
N ALA A 249 4.11 -7.92 6.61
CA ALA A 249 4.65 -7.60 5.29
C ALA A 249 3.84 -6.49 4.58
N GLY A 250 2.52 -6.46 4.79
CA GLY A 250 1.62 -5.48 4.19
C GLY A 250 0.94 -4.59 5.22
N PHE A 251 0.15 -3.63 4.75
CA PHE A 251 -0.71 -2.84 5.62
C PHE A 251 -1.90 -3.66 6.11
N THR A 252 -2.22 -3.57 7.39
CA THR A 252 -3.26 -4.39 8.04
C THR A 252 -4.45 -3.53 8.43
N ILE A 253 -5.63 -3.90 7.92
CA ILE A 253 -6.89 -3.20 8.17
C ILE A 253 -7.87 -4.16 8.85
N TRP A 254 -8.21 -3.87 10.10
CA TRP A 254 -9.24 -4.59 10.84
C TRP A 254 -10.63 -4.00 10.56
N LEU A 255 -11.46 -4.78 9.87
CA LEU A 255 -12.89 -4.54 9.74
C LEU A 255 -13.61 -5.13 10.97
N SER A 256 -14.17 -4.25 11.80
CA SER A 256 -14.91 -4.64 13.00
C SER A 256 -16.31 -4.06 12.92
N GLN A 257 -17.33 -4.91 13.07
CA GLN A 257 -18.69 -4.41 13.33
C GLN A 257 -18.73 -3.70 14.70
N THR A 258 -19.67 -2.77 14.87
CA THR A 258 -19.92 -2.02 16.11
C THR A 258 -21.42 -1.88 16.34
N GLU A 259 -21.82 -1.92 17.61
CA GLU A 259 -23.18 -1.61 18.07
C GLU A 259 -23.35 -0.13 18.44
N ALA A 260 -22.28 0.68 18.34
CA ALA A 260 -22.32 2.09 18.66
C ALA A 260 -23.32 2.84 17.78
N THR A 261 -24.08 3.75 18.38
CA THR A 261 -25.10 4.56 17.71
C THR A 261 -24.52 5.77 16.97
N ASP A 262 -23.31 6.20 17.33
CA ASP A 262 -22.69 7.42 16.84
C ASP A 262 -21.17 7.28 16.61
N GLU A 263 -20.61 8.24 15.87
CA GLU A 263 -19.21 8.26 15.45
C GLU A 263 -18.23 8.34 16.63
N SER A 264 -18.60 9.03 17.72
CA SER A 264 -17.71 9.23 18.87
C SER A 264 -17.60 7.97 19.73
N ALA A 265 -18.73 7.28 19.94
CA ALA A 265 -18.76 6.00 20.63
C ALA A 265 -18.03 4.91 19.83
N ALA A 266 -18.18 4.86 18.51
CA ALA A 266 -17.46 3.92 17.64
C ALA A 266 -15.94 4.18 17.64
N LYS A 267 -15.49 5.44 17.62
CA LYS A 267 -14.07 5.82 17.78
C LYS A 267 -13.51 5.38 19.13
N GLU A 268 -14.24 5.59 20.22
CA GLU A 268 -13.82 5.18 21.56
C GLU A 268 -13.82 3.64 21.73
N GLU A 269 -14.73 2.92 21.07
CA GLU A 269 -14.68 1.46 20.97
C GLU A 269 -13.44 0.98 20.19
N ALA A 270 -13.13 1.58 19.04
CA ALA A 270 -11.92 1.27 18.28
C ALA A 270 -10.65 1.54 19.10
N ARG A 271 -10.60 2.68 19.82
CA ARG A 271 -9.49 3.03 20.71
C ARG A 271 -9.30 1.98 21.82
N ARG A 272 -10.39 1.52 22.44
CA ARG A 272 -10.36 0.46 23.47
C ARG A 272 -9.92 -0.89 22.90
N HIS A 273 -10.46 -1.30 21.76
CA HIS A 273 -10.10 -2.58 21.11
C HIS A 273 -8.62 -2.62 20.68
N MET A 274 -8.06 -1.49 20.26
CA MET A 274 -6.63 -1.38 19.93
C MET A 274 -5.72 -1.35 21.17
N GLN A 275 -6.26 -1.09 22.36
CA GLN A 275 -5.52 -1.20 23.63
C GLN A 275 -5.71 -2.58 24.29
N ASP A 276 -6.78 -3.30 23.96
CA ASP A 276 -7.04 -4.64 24.45
C ASP A 276 -6.27 -5.70 23.63
N SER A 277 -5.05 -6.02 24.06
CA SER A 277 -4.21 -7.06 23.44
C SER A 277 -4.74 -8.50 23.57
N LYS A 278 -5.99 -8.67 24.04
CA LYS A 278 -6.67 -9.98 24.20
C LYS A 278 -7.12 -10.61 22.87
N VAL A 279 -7.27 -9.81 21.82
CA VAL A 279 -7.60 -10.29 20.46
C VAL A 279 -6.47 -9.89 19.52
N ALA A 280 -5.93 -10.85 18.76
CA ALA A 280 -4.75 -10.59 17.94
C ALA A 280 -4.97 -9.51 16.86
N TYR A 281 -6.21 -9.28 16.42
CA TYR A 281 -6.57 -8.17 15.52
C TYR A 281 -6.16 -6.77 16.03
N SER A 282 -5.93 -6.60 17.34
CA SER A 282 -5.37 -5.37 17.92
C SER A 282 -3.95 -5.04 17.40
N ASN A 283 -3.28 -5.99 16.75
CA ASN A 283 -2.01 -5.78 16.06
C ASN A 283 -2.15 -5.08 14.69
N ALA A 284 -3.37 -4.84 14.19
CA ALA A 284 -3.60 -4.14 12.92
C ALA A 284 -3.19 -2.66 13.01
N GLU A 285 -2.71 -2.06 11.92
CA GLU A 285 -2.37 -0.63 11.93
C GLU A 285 -3.61 0.28 11.87
N VAL A 286 -4.67 -0.18 11.21
CA VAL A 286 -5.93 0.56 11.02
C VAL A 286 -7.11 -0.27 11.51
N VAL A 287 -8.06 0.38 12.20
CA VAL A 287 -9.39 -0.18 12.47
C VAL A 287 -10.46 0.66 11.77
N VAL A 288 -11.35 -0.02 11.05
CA VAL A 288 -12.57 0.56 10.47
C VAL A 288 -13.78 -0.06 11.18
N LYS A 289 -14.61 0.80 11.78
CA LYS A 289 -15.84 0.38 12.47
C LYS A 289 -17.03 0.43 11.53
N LEU A 290 -17.80 -0.66 11.51
CA LEU A 290 -18.95 -0.87 10.61
C LEU A 290 -20.25 -0.96 11.42
N GLN A 291 -21.16 -0.01 11.20
CA GLN A 291 -22.49 -0.02 11.83
C GLN A 291 -23.43 -0.88 10.97
N GLY A 292 -23.46 -2.18 11.25
CA GLY A 292 -24.12 -3.18 10.40
C GLY A 292 -23.36 -3.50 9.11
N TRP A 293 -23.92 -4.41 8.29
CA TRP A 293 -23.39 -4.77 6.98
C TRP A 293 -24.52 -4.90 5.94
N ASP A 294 -24.26 -4.38 4.75
CA ASP A 294 -25.00 -4.62 3.52
C ASP A 294 -24.03 -4.40 2.35
N ASP A 295 -24.11 -5.27 1.34
CA ASP A 295 -23.18 -5.32 0.20
C ASP A 295 -23.12 -3.99 -0.57
N ALA A 296 -24.19 -3.18 -0.57
CA ALA A 296 -24.20 -1.85 -1.19
C ALA A 296 -23.21 -0.87 -0.53
N HIS A 297 -22.85 -1.08 0.75
CA HIS A 297 -21.93 -0.24 1.50
C HIS A 297 -20.45 -0.62 1.31
N SER A 298 -20.15 -1.76 0.68
CA SER A 298 -18.78 -2.25 0.42
C SER A 298 -17.83 -1.17 -0.13
N LYS A 299 -18.29 -0.36 -1.09
CA LYS A 299 -17.55 0.77 -1.66
C LYS A 299 -17.26 1.89 -0.66
N ALA A 300 -18.25 2.25 0.16
CA ALA A 300 -18.05 3.26 1.21
C ALA A 300 -17.05 2.77 2.25
N VAL A 301 -17.09 1.48 2.61
CA VAL A 301 -16.12 0.85 3.52
C VAL A 301 -14.72 0.77 2.91
N ALA A 302 -14.57 0.46 1.62
CA ALA A 302 -13.28 0.47 0.93
C ALA A 302 -12.67 1.89 0.85
N GLN A 303 -13.47 2.90 0.51
CA GLN A 303 -13.05 4.31 0.55
C GLN A 303 -12.63 4.76 1.96
N ALA A 304 -13.37 4.30 2.96
CA ALA A 304 -13.09 4.56 4.36
C ALA A 304 -11.75 3.92 4.79
N ALA A 305 -11.54 2.65 4.47
CA ALA A 305 -10.30 1.93 4.70
C ALA A 305 -9.08 2.62 4.03
N LEU A 306 -9.24 3.07 2.77
CA LEU A 306 -8.20 3.81 2.05
C LEU A 306 -7.89 5.17 2.71
N SER A 307 -8.93 5.92 3.11
CA SER A 307 -8.76 7.20 3.82
C SER A 307 -7.98 7.03 5.13
N ALA A 308 -8.23 5.95 5.89
CA ALA A 308 -7.49 5.65 7.10
C ALA A 308 -6.02 5.28 6.82
N LEU A 309 -5.74 4.45 5.81
CA LEU A 309 -4.37 4.15 5.38
C LEU A 309 -3.62 5.42 4.94
N LYS A 310 -4.28 6.33 4.21
CA LYS A 310 -3.73 7.63 3.84
C LYS A 310 -3.28 8.42 5.07
N GLN A 311 -4.13 8.52 6.10
CA GLN A 311 -3.76 9.19 7.36
C GLN A 311 -2.58 8.51 8.08
N LEU A 312 -2.56 7.17 8.11
CA LEU A 312 -1.45 6.40 8.68
C LEU A 312 -0.12 6.72 7.98
N VAL A 313 -0.05 6.61 6.65
CA VAL A 313 1.20 6.84 5.90
C VAL A 313 1.62 8.31 5.90
N LEU A 314 0.67 9.25 5.94
CA LEU A 314 0.99 10.66 6.16
C LEU A 314 1.60 10.92 7.56
N SER A 315 1.25 10.10 8.56
CA SER A 315 1.81 10.18 9.93
C SER A 315 3.20 9.53 10.08
N ASP A 316 3.46 8.40 9.40
CA ASP A 316 4.81 7.83 9.27
C ASP A 316 5.13 7.53 7.79
N LYS A 317 5.76 8.50 7.14
CA LYS A 317 6.16 8.43 5.73
C LYS A 317 7.19 7.33 5.43
N ASN A 318 7.88 6.82 6.45
CA ASN A 318 8.88 5.76 6.32
C ASN A 318 8.26 4.36 6.52
N LEU A 319 6.99 4.26 6.93
CA LEU A 319 6.33 2.99 7.21
C LEU A 319 6.29 2.03 5.99
N PRO A 320 6.02 2.46 4.75
CA PRO A 320 6.12 1.58 3.58
C PRO A 320 7.56 1.07 3.35
N ASP A 321 8.58 1.92 3.55
CA ASP A 321 9.98 1.53 3.38
C ASP A 321 10.44 0.54 4.46
N LYS A 322 9.95 0.69 5.71
CA LYS A 322 10.13 -0.29 6.79
C LYS A 322 9.50 -1.63 6.42
N LYS A 323 8.27 -1.65 5.89
CA LYS A 323 7.61 -2.89 5.42
C LYS A 323 8.40 -3.56 4.28
N SER A 324 8.85 -2.77 3.30
CA SER A 324 9.74 -3.25 2.22
C SER A 324 11.07 -3.81 2.74
N LEU A 325 11.65 -3.24 3.80
CA LEU A 325 12.83 -3.80 4.47
C LEU A 325 12.50 -5.12 5.18
N TYR A 326 11.38 -5.19 5.89
CA TYR A 326 10.94 -6.40 6.59
C TYR A 326 10.68 -7.58 5.64
N ILE A 327 10.05 -7.34 4.49
CA ILE A 327 9.90 -8.33 3.42
C ILE A 327 11.27 -8.81 2.92
N ARG A 328 12.19 -7.89 2.61
CA ARG A 328 13.55 -8.22 2.12
C ARG A 328 14.39 -9.01 3.12
N LEU A 329 14.07 -8.95 4.41
CA LEU A 329 14.71 -9.73 5.46
C LEU A 329 14.00 -11.07 5.76
N GLY A 330 12.93 -11.39 5.03
CA GLY A 330 12.22 -12.67 5.12
C GLY A 330 11.18 -12.76 6.25
N CYS A 331 10.55 -11.63 6.61
CA CYS A 331 9.43 -11.59 7.57
C CYS A 331 9.71 -12.31 8.91
N ARG A 332 10.90 -12.11 9.49
CA ARG A 332 11.46 -12.91 10.61
C ARG A 332 10.71 -12.83 11.96
N GLY A 333 9.59 -12.11 12.04
CA GLY A 333 8.84 -11.90 13.29
C GLY A 333 9.38 -10.79 14.22
N ASP A 334 10.39 -10.02 13.80
CA ASP A 334 10.97 -8.88 14.54
C ASP A 334 10.22 -7.54 14.36
N TRP A 335 9.08 -7.54 13.68
CA TRP A 335 8.25 -6.34 13.51
C TRP A 335 7.68 -5.85 14.85
N PRO A 336 7.58 -4.53 15.12
CA PRO A 336 7.99 -3.40 14.26
C PRO A 336 9.47 -3.00 14.39
N ASN A 337 10.21 -3.60 15.32
CA ASN A 337 11.58 -3.22 15.67
C ASN A 337 12.63 -4.08 14.93
N ILE A 338 12.68 -3.89 13.60
CA ILE A 338 13.52 -4.68 12.68
C ILE A 338 14.98 -4.73 13.16
N LYS A 339 15.47 -5.94 13.38
CA LYS A 339 16.82 -6.26 13.86
C LYS A 339 17.83 -6.20 12.71
N PRO A 340 19.14 -6.03 12.96
CA PRO A 340 20.14 -6.00 11.91
C PRO A 340 20.18 -7.31 11.07
N PRO A 341 20.75 -7.26 9.85
CA PRO A 341 21.08 -8.46 9.08
C PRO A 341 21.97 -9.41 9.90
N GLY A 342 21.67 -10.71 9.85
CA GLY A 342 22.39 -11.73 10.62
C GLY A 342 21.86 -11.99 12.04
N TRP A 343 20.87 -11.24 12.53
CA TRP A 343 20.10 -11.65 13.71
C TRP A 343 19.15 -12.82 13.35
N ASP A 344 19.15 -13.83 14.22
CA ASP A 344 18.33 -15.05 14.14
C ASP A 344 17.25 -15.04 15.25
N PRO A 345 15.95 -15.15 14.92
CA PRO A 345 14.88 -15.27 15.91
C PRO A 345 15.09 -16.34 16.98
N ALA A 346 15.71 -17.48 16.65
CA ALA A 346 15.91 -18.58 17.60
C ALA A 346 16.87 -18.19 18.74
N SER A 347 17.84 -17.32 18.45
CA SER A 347 18.88 -16.92 19.42
C SER A 347 18.35 -16.12 20.63
N ASP A 348 17.17 -15.47 20.51
CA ASP A 348 16.51 -14.74 21.60
C ASP A 348 15.54 -15.63 22.43
N GLU A 349 15.21 -16.86 21.99
CA GLU A 349 14.38 -17.80 22.78
C GLU A 349 15.20 -18.54 23.85
N ASP A 350 16.42 -18.98 23.52
CA ASP A 350 17.33 -19.61 24.47
C ASP A 350 17.66 -18.70 25.67
N THR A 351 17.72 -17.39 25.45
CA THR A 351 17.99 -16.41 26.51
C THR A 351 16.84 -16.30 27.52
N LYS A 352 15.59 -16.59 27.12
CA LYS A 352 14.41 -16.57 28.00
C LYS A 352 14.24 -17.88 28.77
N ASN A 353 14.60 -19.01 28.17
CA ASN A 353 14.48 -20.33 28.81
C ASN A 353 15.58 -20.59 29.84
N THR A 354 16.67 -19.81 29.83
CA THR A 354 17.79 -19.93 30.77
C THR A 354 17.64 -19.05 32.03
N SER A 355 16.54 -18.28 32.14
CA SER A 355 16.30 -17.32 33.23
C SER A 355 15.08 -17.66 34.12
N ALA A 356 14.79 -18.95 34.30
CA ALA A 356 13.71 -19.47 35.15
C ALA A 356 14.25 -20.07 36.46
#